data_AF-A0A9D9YNY4-F1
#
_entry.id   AF-A0A9D9YNY4-F1
#
_cell.length_a   1.000
_cell.length_b   1.000
_cell.length_c   1.000
_cell.angle_alpha   90.00
_cell.angle_beta   90.00
_cell.angle_gamma   90.00
#
_symmetry.space_group_name_H-M   'P 1'
#
loop_
_entity.id
_entity.type
_entity.pdbx_description
1 polymer ?
#
loop_
_entity_poly.entity_id
_entity_poly.type
_entity_poly.pdbx_seq_one_letter_code
_entity_poly.pdbx_strand_id
1 'polypeptide(L)'
;METEHKKIHEAFLVLFFIIFLVGISLFLPAKWFGVKTKSYTPLDLQKISKPKNLNEDSDNNGIPDWRDLALSTLSTSTKNTLASQKVDPLIKQRLEDPKNITASFSKNMYINSSYVQKNGNITEEEKKKIIAETMKQEISKIVIQEYKVNDLIITSSDSIESKKKYGNALGSLIKKATVYEIGGGDVEILKVYIEKKDTSLLQNFTDKKENLEGLIKTMLTIPVPYSAIPYHLLALNRISEYKTILEGFETTDSDPVRSTIAFNMYYPNIKGLFFALNNMRDYFNIENVIFKESEAGYVFTSGYTIQ
;
A
#
# COMPACT_ATOMS: atom_id res chain seq x y z
N MET A 1 -25.17 6.41 55.39
CA MET A 1 -25.41 7.29 54.22
C MET A 1 -24.54 8.54 54.24
N GLU A 2 -24.38 9.25 55.36
CA GLU A 2 -23.60 10.50 55.41
C GLU A 2 -22.09 10.34 55.16
N THR A 3 -21.51 9.21 55.58
CA THR A 3 -20.09 8.88 55.38
C THR A 3 -19.73 8.50 53.93
N GLU A 4 -20.70 8.09 53.13
CA GLU A 4 -20.49 7.65 51.75
C GLU A 4 -20.48 8.85 50.79
N HIS A 5 -21.37 9.83 51.02
CA HIS A 5 -21.37 11.09 50.28
C HIS A 5 -20.07 11.88 50.46
N LYS A 6 -19.45 11.84 51.65
CA LYS A 6 -18.18 12.52 51.91
C LYS A 6 -17.02 11.96 51.09
N LYS A 7 -16.93 10.62 50.97
CA LYS A 7 -15.87 9.96 50.19
C LYS A 7 -15.99 10.22 48.69
N ILE A 8 -17.21 10.28 48.17
CA ILE A 8 -17.46 10.60 46.76
C ILE A 8 -17.01 12.04 46.48
N HIS A 9 -17.28 12.98 47.39
CA HIS A 9 -16.89 14.38 47.20
C HIS A 9 -15.37 14.57 47.20
N GLU A 10 -14.65 13.89 48.10
CA GLU A 10 -13.18 13.89 48.15
C GLU A 10 -12.56 13.30 46.87
N ALA A 11 -13.12 12.21 46.32
CA ALA A 11 -12.64 11.60 45.09
C ALA A 11 -12.79 12.53 43.86
N PHE A 12 -13.92 13.24 43.74
CA PHE A 12 -14.12 14.21 42.67
C PHE A 12 -13.18 15.42 42.77
N LEU A 13 -12.85 15.85 43.99
CA LEU A 13 -11.94 16.97 44.22
C LEU A 13 -10.51 16.62 43.80
N VAL A 14 -10.06 15.40 44.11
CA VAL A 14 -8.75 14.88 43.65
C VAL A 14 -8.71 14.75 42.13
N LEU A 15 -9.76 14.20 41.51
CA LEU A 15 -9.83 14.04 40.06
C LEU A 15 -9.81 15.40 39.34
N PHE A 16 -10.58 16.37 39.84
CA PHE A 16 -10.58 17.73 39.32
C PHE A 16 -9.20 18.39 39.42
N PHE A 17 -8.50 18.20 40.55
CA PHE A 17 -7.16 18.74 40.74
C PHE A 17 -6.12 18.13 39.78
N ILE A 18 -6.20 16.83 39.51
CA ILE A 18 -5.32 16.15 38.54
C ILE A 18 -5.58 16.66 37.12
N ILE A 19 -6.85 16.76 36.71
CA ILE A 19 -7.22 17.28 35.38
C ILE A 19 -6.76 18.72 35.22
N PHE A 20 -6.91 19.53 36.28
CA PHE A 20 -6.46 20.93 36.29
C PHE A 20 -4.93 21.04 36.16
N LEU A 21 -4.16 20.21 36.86
CA LEU A 21 -2.69 20.17 36.75
C LEU A 21 -2.22 19.75 35.35
N VAL A 22 -2.89 18.76 34.73
CA VAL A 22 -2.59 18.35 33.35
C VAL A 22 -2.99 19.43 32.35
N GLY A 23 -4.10 20.12 32.59
CA GLY A 23 -4.51 21.27 31.77
C GLY A 23 -3.48 22.38 31.81
N ILE A 24 -3.00 22.76 33.00
CA ILE A 24 -1.97 23.81 33.16
C ILE A 24 -0.66 23.41 32.49
N SER A 25 -0.23 22.14 32.56
CA SER A 25 1.05 21.71 31.97
C SER A 25 1.08 21.82 30.44
N LEU A 26 -0.09 21.79 29.77
CA LEU A 26 -0.20 22.00 28.32
C LEU A 26 -0.02 23.48 27.90
N PHE A 27 -0.30 24.43 28.79
CA PHE A 27 -0.20 25.86 28.49
C PHE A 27 1.09 26.51 29.01
N LEU A 28 1.86 25.83 29.84
CA LEU A 28 3.16 26.34 30.31
C LEU A 28 4.22 26.17 29.22
N PRO A 29 4.79 27.25 28.66
CA PRO A 29 5.80 27.15 27.62
C PRO A 29 7.05 26.48 28.17
N ALA A 30 7.54 25.43 27.49
CA ALA A 30 8.71 24.63 27.89
C ALA A 30 9.97 25.46 28.20
N LYS A 31 10.06 26.69 27.67
CA LYS A 31 11.13 27.67 27.97
C LYS A 31 11.21 28.04 29.45
N TRP A 32 10.11 28.00 30.19
CA TRP A 32 10.06 28.34 31.62
C TRP A 32 10.73 27.29 32.52
N PHE A 33 10.88 26.06 32.03
CA PHE A 33 11.56 24.97 32.73
C PHE A 33 13.05 24.85 32.37
N GLY A 34 13.65 25.92 31.82
CA GLY A 34 15.08 25.93 31.48
C GLY A 34 15.48 25.03 30.30
N VAL A 35 14.50 24.50 29.55
CA VAL A 35 14.76 23.70 28.36
C VAL A 35 15.26 24.63 27.24
N LYS A 36 16.58 24.71 27.07
CA LYS A 36 17.20 25.38 25.93
C LYS A 36 16.91 24.57 24.67
N THR A 37 15.90 24.97 23.91
CA THR A 37 15.67 24.42 22.57
C THR A 37 16.89 24.76 21.72
N LYS A 38 17.66 23.75 21.30
CA LYS A 38 18.70 23.92 20.28
C LYS A 38 18.01 24.47 19.02
N SER A 39 18.25 25.73 18.72
CA SER A 39 17.80 26.37 17.49
C SER A 39 18.66 25.84 16.36
N TYR A 40 18.15 24.84 15.64
CA TYR A 40 18.75 24.44 14.39
C TYR A 40 18.29 25.45 13.34
N THR A 41 19.26 26.11 12.69
CA THR A 41 18.98 26.84 11.46
C THR A 41 18.40 25.82 10.48
N PRO A 42 17.13 25.94 10.03
CA PRO A 42 16.60 25.01 9.06
C PRO A 42 17.45 25.12 7.80
N LEU A 43 18.05 24.00 7.40
CA LEU A 43 18.76 23.91 6.14
C LEU A 43 17.74 24.16 5.03
N ASP A 44 17.96 25.21 4.26
CA ASP A 44 17.14 25.57 3.11
C ASP A 44 17.42 24.58 1.98
N LEU A 45 16.60 23.54 1.90
CA LEU A 45 16.65 22.48 0.88
C LEU A 45 16.41 23.00 -0.54
N GLN A 46 16.09 24.30 -0.73
CA GLN A 46 16.04 24.93 -2.05
C GLN A 46 17.42 25.37 -2.55
N LYS A 47 18.43 25.46 -1.66
CA LYS A 47 19.83 25.80 -2.02
C LYS A 47 20.71 24.60 -2.33
N ILE A 48 20.28 23.40 -1.96
CA ILE A 48 20.82 22.17 -2.55
C ILE A 48 20.17 22.10 -3.92
N SER A 49 20.94 22.36 -4.97
CA SER A 49 20.52 22.15 -6.34
C SER A 49 19.80 20.80 -6.38
N LYS A 50 18.51 20.80 -6.75
CA LYS A 50 17.82 19.55 -7.13
C LYS A 50 18.82 18.74 -7.94
N PRO A 51 19.02 17.44 -7.66
CA PRO A 51 19.97 16.63 -8.40
C PRO A 51 19.78 16.98 -9.88
N LYS A 52 20.84 17.54 -10.48
CA LYS A 52 20.93 17.83 -11.92
C LYS A 52 20.23 16.67 -12.62
N ASN A 53 19.28 16.91 -13.51
CA ASN A 53 18.45 15.83 -14.07
C ASN A 53 19.37 14.74 -14.62
N LEU A 54 19.61 13.67 -13.85
CA LEU A 54 20.73 12.76 -14.10
C LEU A 54 20.46 11.87 -15.32
N ASN A 55 19.29 12.02 -15.94
CA ASN A 55 18.91 11.42 -17.20
C ASN A 55 19.34 12.24 -18.43
N GLU A 56 19.84 13.47 -18.25
CA GLU A 56 20.44 14.28 -19.32
C GLU A 56 21.83 13.75 -19.69
N ASP A 57 22.32 14.14 -20.86
CA ASP A 57 23.68 13.89 -21.35
C ASP A 57 24.34 15.26 -21.56
N SER A 58 24.99 15.76 -20.50
CA SER A 58 25.46 17.15 -20.47
C SER A 58 26.70 17.41 -21.31
N ASP A 59 27.49 16.39 -21.61
CA ASP A 59 28.69 16.48 -22.43
C ASP A 59 28.48 15.93 -23.85
N ASN A 60 27.26 15.48 -24.18
CA ASN A 60 26.84 14.93 -25.46
C ASN A 60 27.69 13.73 -25.91
N ASN A 61 28.15 12.92 -24.96
CA ASN A 61 28.99 11.76 -25.23
C ASN A 61 28.17 10.47 -25.53
N GLY A 62 26.84 10.56 -25.51
CA GLY A 62 25.90 9.45 -25.69
C GLY A 62 25.65 8.63 -24.42
N ILE A 63 26.16 9.06 -23.28
CA ILE A 63 26.06 8.43 -21.97
C ILE A 63 25.31 9.39 -21.04
N PRO A 64 24.19 8.96 -20.43
CA PRO A 64 23.51 9.81 -19.46
C PRO A 64 24.39 10.13 -18.25
N ASP A 65 24.25 11.34 -17.71
CA ASP A 65 25.00 11.88 -16.56
C ASP A 65 25.02 10.93 -15.35
N TRP A 66 23.93 10.19 -15.08
CA TRP A 66 23.87 9.20 -13.99
C TRP A 66 24.91 8.10 -14.14
N ARG A 67 25.18 7.69 -15.38
CA ARG A 67 26.12 6.63 -15.71
C ARG A 67 27.55 7.14 -15.65
N ASP A 68 27.81 8.37 -16.07
CA ASP A 68 29.12 9.00 -15.89
C ASP A 68 29.45 9.23 -14.41
N LEU A 69 28.47 9.67 -13.63
CA LEU A 69 28.62 9.77 -12.18
C LEU A 69 28.96 8.41 -11.57
N ALA A 70 28.20 7.38 -11.91
CA ALA A 70 28.41 6.00 -11.46
C ALA A 70 29.80 5.47 -11.86
N LEU A 71 30.22 5.67 -13.10
CA LEU A 71 31.53 5.22 -13.56
C LEU A 71 32.66 6.02 -12.90
N SER A 72 32.47 7.30 -12.59
CA SER A 72 33.50 8.12 -11.96
C SER A 72 33.86 7.68 -10.53
N THR A 73 32.96 7.00 -9.83
CA THR A 73 33.18 6.50 -8.45
C THR A 73 33.78 5.10 -8.39
N LEU A 74 33.91 4.40 -9.53
CA LEU A 74 34.53 3.08 -9.60
C LEU A 74 36.05 3.14 -9.70
N SER A 75 36.73 2.16 -9.08
CA SER A 75 38.17 1.92 -9.28
C SER A 75 38.48 1.45 -10.72
N THR A 76 39.71 1.68 -11.17
CA THR A 76 40.18 1.22 -12.49
C THR A 76 40.05 -0.30 -12.65
N SER A 77 40.35 -1.08 -11.61
CA SER A 77 40.20 -2.53 -11.63
C SER A 77 38.75 -2.94 -11.87
N THR A 78 37.78 -2.32 -11.19
CA THR A 78 36.35 -2.61 -11.37
C THR A 78 35.87 -2.23 -12.77
N LYS A 79 36.32 -1.10 -13.32
CA LYS A 79 35.99 -0.71 -14.70
C LYS A 79 36.46 -1.74 -15.73
N ASN A 80 37.69 -2.24 -15.58
CA ASN A 80 38.25 -3.25 -16.49
C ASN A 80 37.49 -4.59 -16.39
N THR A 81 37.08 -4.99 -15.18
CA THR A 81 36.23 -6.18 -14.98
C THR A 81 34.87 -6.01 -15.65
N LEU A 82 34.21 -4.86 -15.47
CA LEU A 82 32.91 -4.60 -16.11
C LEU A 82 32.98 -4.60 -17.64
N ALA A 83 34.06 -4.06 -18.22
CA ALA A 83 34.24 -4.02 -19.68
C ALA A 83 34.39 -5.41 -20.31
N SER A 84 34.83 -6.41 -19.53
CA SER A 84 35.03 -7.80 -19.99
C SER A 84 33.88 -8.73 -19.63
N GLN A 85 32.94 -8.30 -18.77
CA GLN A 85 31.84 -9.12 -18.31
C GLN A 85 30.71 -9.16 -19.34
N LYS A 86 30.40 -10.37 -19.83
CA LYS A 86 29.19 -10.60 -20.62
C LYS A 86 28.00 -10.79 -19.67
N VAL A 87 27.02 -9.91 -19.77
CA VAL A 87 25.75 -10.04 -19.04
C VAL A 87 24.80 -10.88 -19.89
N ASP A 88 24.18 -11.88 -19.27
CA ASP A 88 23.14 -12.68 -19.90
C ASP A 88 22.00 -11.76 -20.43
N PRO A 89 21.50 -11.95 -21.66
CA PRO A 89 20.49 -11.09 -22.25
C PRO A 89 19.19 -10.98 -21.43
N LEU A 90 18.75 -12.06 -20.77
CA LEU A 90 17.54 -12.07 -19.96
C LEU A 90 17.75 -11.29 -18.66
N ILE A 91 18.93 -11.44 -18.04
CA ILE A 91 19.31 -10.63 -16.87
C ILE A 91 19.35 -9.15 -17.24
N LYS A 92 19.95 -8.82 -18.39
CA LYS A 92 20.01 -7.44 -18.89
C LYS A 92 18.62 -6.86 -19.09
N GLN A 93 17.73 -7.59 -19.77
CA GLN A 93 16.34 -7.16 -19.98
C GLN A 93 15.61 -6.91 -18.66
N ARG A 94 15.76 -7.80 -17.67
CA ARG A 94 15.13 -7.62 -16.35
C ARG A 94 15.68 -6.40 -15.60
N LEU A 95 16.98 -6.13 -15.68
CA LEU A 95 17.61 -4.98 -15.03
C LEU A 95 17.28 -3.65 -15.73
N GLU A 96 16.96 -3.69 -17.02
CA GLU A 96 16.55 -2.52 -17.81
C GLU A 96 15.04 -2.29 -17.80
N ASP A 97 14.24 -3.23 -17.28
CA ASP A 97 12.79 -3.07 -17.16
C ASP A 97 12.45 -1.94 -16.16
N PRO A 98 11.83 -0.84 -16.60
CA PRO A 98 11.45 0.26 -15.71
C PRO A 98 10.37 -0.12 -14.70
N LYS A 99 9.69 -1.26 -14.89
CA LYS A 99 8.68 -1.80 -13.97
C LYS A 99 9.28 -2.70 -12.90
N ASN A 100 10.54 -3.12 -13.04
CA ASN A 100 11.24 -3.86 -12.00
C ASN A 100 11.71 -2.89 -10.91
N ILE A 101 10.97 -2.87 -9.81
CA ILE A 101 11.18 -1.93 -8.70
C ILE A 101 12.52 -2.18 -8.03
N THR A 102 12.94 -3.44 -7.91
CA THR A 102 14.24 -3.82 -7.35
C THR A 102 15.39 -3.25 -8.17
N ALA A 103 15.37 -3.46 -9.49
CA ALA A 103 16.41 -2.96 -10.38
C ALA A 103 16.48 -1.42 -10.34
N SER A 104 15.34 -0.75 -10.42
CA SER A 104 15.30 0.72 -10.36
C SER A 104 15.72 1.26 -9.00
N PHE A 105 15.26 0.64 -7.90
CA PHE A 105 15.67 1.03 -6.55
C PHE A 105 17.18 0.90 -6.37
N SER A 106 17.77 -0.23 -6.76
CA SER A 106 19.22 -0.44 -6.68
C SER A 106 19.99 0.57 -7.50
N LYS A 107 19.55 0.86 -8.73
CA LYS A 107 20.14 1.90 -9.59
C LYS A 107 20.10 3.27 -8.91
N ASN A 108 18.93 3.69 -8.44
CA ASN A 108 18.74 5.00 -7.83
C ASN A 108 19.51 5.13 -6.51
N MET A 109 19.53 4.08 -5.69
CA MET A 109 20.31 4.05 -4.46
C MET A 109 21.82 4.20 -4.74
N TYR A 110 22.33 3.52 -5.77
CA TYR A 110 23.74 3.63 -6.16
C TYR A 110 24.10 5.01 -6.71
N ILE A 111 23.22 5.59 -7.54
CA ILE A 111 23.38 6.94 -8.06
C ILE A 111 23.44 7.94 -6.90
N ASN A 112 22.50 7.81 -5.95
CA ASN A 112 22.44 8.66 -4.77
C ASN A 112 23.70 8.51 -3.90
N SER A 113 24.18 7.28 -3.66
CA SER A 113 25.42 7.09 -2.90
C SER A 113 26.65 7.67 -3.62
N SER A 114 26.70 7.57 -4.95
CA SER A 114 27.78 8.13 -5.77
C SER A 114 27.77 9.66 -5.74
N TYR A 115 26.59 10.28 -5.79
CA TYR A 115 26.41 11.71 -5.64
C TYR A 115 26.93 12.19 -4.27
N VAL A 116 26.58 11.47 -3.20
CA VAL A 116 27.04 11.76 -1.84
C VAL A 116 28.56 11.66 -1.73
N GLN A 117 29.15 10.60 -2.27
CA GLN A 117 30.60 10.41 -2.24
C GLN A 117 31.36 11.55 -2.96
N LYS A 118 30.81 12.05 -4.07
CA LYS A 118 31.44 13.12 -4.86
C LYS A 118 31.28 14.51 -4.25
N ASN A 119 30.15 14.79 -3.59
CA ASN A 119 29.81 16.13 -3.10
C ASN A 119 30.12 16.36 -1.62
N GLY A 120 30.64 15.37 -0.90
CA GLY A 120 31.16 15.51 0.47
C GLY A 120 30.17 15.12 1.57
N ASN A 121 30.43 15.58 2.80
CA ASN A 121 29.71 15.15 4.00
C ASN A 121 28.26 15.64 4.02
N ILE A 122 27.32 14.76 3.67
CA ILE A 122 25.90 14.94 4.04
C ILE A 122 25.65 14.40 5.45
N THR A 123 24.68 15.01 6.13
CA THR A 123 24.20 14.59 7.44
C THR A 123 23.45 13.25 7.38
N GLU A 124 23.30 12.58 8.52
CA GLU A 124 22.52 11.34 8.61
C GLU A 124 21.03 11.59 8.31
N GLU A 125 20.52 12.77 8.65
CA GLU A 125 19.16 13.21 8.33
C GLU A 125 18.94 13.33 6.82
N GLU A 126 19.91 13.89 6.08
CA GLU A 126 19.87 13.96 4.62
C GLU A 126 19.93 12.57 3.99
N LYS A 127 20.77 11.66 4.49
CA LYS A 127 20.81 10.27 4.03
C LYS A 127 19.45 9.59 4.16
N LYS A 128 18.81 9.72 5.33
CA LYS A 128 17.48 9.17 5.59
C LYS A 128 16.44 9.76 4.62
N LYS A 129 16.50 11.07 4.37
CA LYS A 129 15.60 11.76 3.45
C LYS A 129 15.76 11.24 2.01
N ILE A 130 16.99 11.10 1.52
CA ILE A 130 17.29 10.55 0.19
C ILE A 130 16.72 9.14 0.04
N ILE A 131 16.93 8.28 1.04
CA ILE A 131 16.38 6.91 1.04
C ILE A 131 14.85 6.94 1.01
N ALA A 132 14.22 7.75 1.86
CA ALA A 132 12.76 7.86 1.93
C ALA A 132 12.15 8.39 0.63
N GLU A 133 12.77 9.40 0.01
CA GLU A 133 12.33 9.94 -1.29
C GLU A 133 12.51 8.93 -2.42
N THR A 134 13.64 8.20 -2.43
CA THR A 134 13.87 7.11 -3.39
C THR A 134 12.80 6.03 -3.24
N MET A 135 12.56 5.54 -2.03
CA MET A 135 11.50 4.56 -1.78
C MET A 135 10.12 5.07 -2.19
N LYS A 136 9.79 6.34 -1.92
CA LYS A 136 8.52 6.95 -2.33
C LYS A 136 8.36 6.99 -3.86
N GLN A 137 9.43 7.33 -4.59
CA GLN A 137 9.42 7.33 -6.05
C GLN A 137 9.23 5.91 -6.61
N GLU A 138 9.90 4.92 -6.01
CA GLU A 138 9.77 3.53 -6.41
C GLU A 138 8.37 2.96 -6.14
N ILE A 139 7.80 3.26 -4.96
CA ILE A 139 6.40 2.88 -4.63
C ILE A 139 5.42 3.48 -5.64
N SER A 140 5.65 4.71 -6.11
CA SER A 140 4.75 5.40 -7.06
C SER A 140 4.66 4.73 -8.44
N LYS A 141 5.58 3.82 -8.76
CA LYS A 141 5.55 3.03 -10.00
C LYS A 141 4.59 1.84 -9.93
N ILE A 142 4.18 1.45 -8.72
CA ILE A 142 3.14 0.44 -8.52
C ILE A 142 1.80 1.11 -8.83
N VAL A 143 1.25 0.79 -9.99
CA VAL A 143 -0.04 1.31 -10.44
C VAL A 143 -1.16 0.39 -9.97
N ILE A 144 -2.05 0.92 -9.14
CA ILE A 144 -3.30 0.26 -8.77
C ILE A 144 -4.40 0.83 -9.67
N GLN A 145 -5.15 -0.05 -10.34
CA GLN A 145 -6.31 0.39 -11.11
C GLN A 145 -7.39 0.88 -10.15
N GLU A 146 -7.71 2.16 -10.24
CA GLU A 146 -8.82 2.78 -9.51
C GLU A 146 -10.06 2.84 -10.42
N TYR A 147 -11.19 2.38 -9.90
CA TYR A 147 -12.50 2.46 -10.53
C TYR A 147 -13.30 3.60 -9.93
N LYS A 148 -14.09 4.24 -10.78
CA LYS A 148 -14.90 5.44 -10.51
C LYS A 148 -16.35 5.20 -10.90
N VAL A 149 -17.20 6.15 -10.54
CA VAL A 149 -18.64 6.11 -10.83
C VAL A 149 -18.94 5.89 -12.31
N ASN A 150 -18.15 6.50 -13.21
CA ASN A 150 -18.32 6.38 -14.66
C ASN A 150 -17.98 4.98 -15.21
N ASP A 151 -17.30 4.14 -14.43
CA ASP A 151 -17.00 2.76 -14.80
C ASP A 151 -18.15 1.80 -14.46
N LEU A 152 -19.19 2.28 -13.75
CA LEU A 152 -20.30 1.46 -13.28
C LEU A 152 -21.52 1.55 -14.19
N ILE A 153 -22.25 0.44 -14.26
CA ILE A 153 -23.62 0.43 -14.77
C ILE A 153 -24.56 0.84 -13.63
N ILE A 154 -25.09 2.05 -13.66
CA ILE A 154 -25.99 2.57 -12.61
C ILE A 154 -27.44 2.34 -13.02
N THR A 155 -28.25 1.75 -12.13
CA THR A 155 -29.69 1.60 -12.35
C THR A 155 -30.44 2.87 -11.96
N SER A 156 -31.44 3.25 -12.75
CA SER A 156 -32.34 4.36 -12.41
C SER A 156 -33.28 4.07 -11.23
N SER A 157 -33.52 2.79 -10.91
CA SER A 157 -34.39 2.38 -9.80
C SER A 157 -33.61 2.09 -8.53
N ASP A 158 -33.98 2.74 -7.43
CA ASP A 158 -33.45 2.51 -6.08
C ASP A 158 -34.46 1.75 -5.18
N SER A 159 -35.36 0.99 -5.81
CA SER A 159 -36.38 0.18 -5.12
C SER A 159 -35.77 -0.98 -4.32
N ILE A 160 -36.53 -1.51 -3.35
CA ILE A 160 -36.14 -2.70 -2.58
C ILE A 160 -35.85 -3.88 -3.50
N GLU A 161 -36.65 -4.08 -4.55
CA GLU A 161 -36.44 -5.15 -5.54
C GLU A 161 -35.11 -4.97 -6.30
N SER A 162 -34.80 -3.74 -6.73
CA SER A 162 -33.52 -3.41 -7.39
C SER A 162 -32.34 -3.71 -6.46
N LYS A 163 -32.41 -3.24 -5.20
CA LYS A 163 -31.38 -3.49 -4.18
C LYS A 163 -31.21 -4.98 -3.88
N LYS A 164 -32.32 -5.73 -3.85
CA LYS A 164 -32.30 -7.16 -3.63
C LYS A 164 -31.67 -7.93 -4.78
N LYS A 165 -31.97 -7.56 -6.03
CA LYS A 165 -31.32 -8.12 -7.23
C LYS A 165 -29.82 -7.85 -7.21
N TYR A 166 -29.42 -6.63 -6.86
CA TYR A 166 -28.03 -6.24 -6.67
C TYR A 166 -27.32 -7.08 -5.60
N GLY A 167 -27.92 -7.20 -4.41
CA GLY A 167 -27.37 -8.03 -3.33
C GLY A 167 -27.25 -9.51 -3.68
N ASN A 168 -28.19 -10.06 -4.46
CA ASN A 168 -28.08 -11.44 -4.95
C ASN A 168 -26.94 -11.63 -5.96
N ALA A 169 -26.72 -10.65 -6.85
CA ALA A 169 -25.59 -10.68 -7.78
C ALA A 169 -24.24 -10.64 -7.02
N LEU A 170 -24.11 -9.73 -6.06
CA LEU A 170 -22.91 -9.67 -5.21
C LEU A 170 -22.72 -10.91 -4.34
N GLY A 171 -23.78 -11.41 -3.71
CA GLY A 171 -23.71 -12.60 -2.87
C GLY A 171 -23.21 -13.83 -3.64
N SER A 172 -23.59 -13.94 -4.91
CA SER A 172 -23.07 -14.99 -5.81
C SER A 172 -21.58 -14.83 -6.07
N LEU A 173 -21.10 -13.60 -6.26
CA LEU A 173 -19.67 -13.32 -6.42
C LEU A 173 -18.87 -13.61 -5.17
N ILE A 174 -19.42 -13.30 -3.99
CA ILE A 174 -18.71 -13.55 -2.73
C ILE A 174 -18.56 -15.05 -2.49
N LYS A 175 -19.61 -15.85 -2.73
CA LYS A 175 -19.50 -17.32 -2.71
C LYS A 175 -18.41 -17.83 -3.64
N LYS A 176 -18.32 -17.28 -4.85
CA LYS A 176 -17.29 -17.61 -5.82
C LYS A 176 -15.89 -17.21 -5.32
N ALA A 177 -15.74 -16.04 -4.72
CA ALA A 177 -14.48 -15.59 -4.13
C ALA A 177 -14.01 -16.48 -2.97
N THR A 178 -14.93 -16.98 -2.15
CA THR A 178 -14.62 -17.95 -1.09
C THR A 178 -14.08 -19.27 -1.65
N VAL A 179 -14.68 -19.79 -2.72
CA VAL A 179 -14.19 -21.00 -3.41
C VAL A 179 -12.79 -20.82 -3.97
N TYR A 180 -12.44 -19.59 -4.37
CA TYR A 180 -11.11 -19.22 -4.85
C TYR A 180 -10.11 -18.86 -3.74
N GLU A 181 -10.49 -19.01 -2.47
CA GLU A 181 -9.64 -18.69 -1.31
C GLU A 181 -9.07 -17.26 -1.37
N ILE A 182 -9.88 -16.33 -1.87
CA ILE A 182 -9.53 -14.90 -1.95
C ILE A 182 -9.46 -14.32 -0.55
N GLY A 183 -8.30 -13.75 -0.20
CA GLY A 183 -8.03 -13.12 1.09
C GLY A 183 -7.46 -14.05 2.17
N GLY A 184 -7.14 -15.31 1.85
CA GLY A 184 -6.61 -16.30 2.79
C GLY A 184 -5.37 -17.04 2.27
N GLY A 185 -4.52 -17.52 3.17
CA GLY A 185 -3.40 -18.44 2.87
C GLY A 185 -2.16 -17.83 2.19
N ASP A 186 -2.22 -16.59 1.70
CA ASP A 186 -1.14 -16.02 0.88
C ASP A 186 0.19 -15.86 1.61
N VAL A 187 0.14 -15.48 2.89
CA VAL A 187 1.34 -15.33 3.73
C VAL A 187 2.03 -16.68 3.95
N GLU A 188 1.26 -17.77 4.08
CA GLU A 188 1.83 -19.12 4.24
C GLU A 188 2.47 -19.59 2.94
N ILE A 189 1.82 -19.35 1.79
CA ILE A 189 2.40 -19.65 0.47
C ILE A 189 3.73 -18.90 0.30
N LEU A 190 3.74 -17.60 0.59
CA LEU A 190 4.95 -16.78 0.47
C LEU A 190 6.06 -17.24 1.42
N LYS A 191 5.71 -17.61 2.66
CA LYS A 191 6.66 -18.16 3.64
C LYS A 191 7.29 -19.46 3.15
N VAL A 192 6.47 -20.42 2.71
CA VAL A 192 6.96 -21.70 2.18
C VAL A 192 7.83 -21.49 0.94
N TYR A 193 7.47 -20.54 0.07
CA TYR A 193 8.32 -20.13 -1.05
C TYR A 193 9.67 -19.57 -0.58
N ILE A 194 9.68 -18.68 0.41
CA ILE A 194 10.93 -18.10 0.94
C ILE A 194 11.85 -19.19 1.50
N GLU A 195 11.30 -20.21 2.16
CA GLU A 195 12.02 -21.34 2.76
C GLU A 195 12.54 -22.33 1.71
N LYS A 196 11.69 -22.73 0.76
CA LYS A 196 11.99 -23.82 -0.19
C LYS A 196 12.56 -23.34 -1.53
N LYS A 197 12.36 -22.07 -1.87
CA LYS A 197 12.68 -21.49 -3.19
C LYS A 197 12.02 -22.22 -4.37
N ASP A 198 10.88 -22.86 -4.11
CA ASP A 198 10.12 -23.57 -5.13
C ASP A 198 9.22 -22.60 -5.90
N THR A 199 9.63 -22.26 -7.13
CA THR A 199 8.93 -21.29 -7.97
C THR A 199 7.54 -21.76 -8.41
N SER A 200 7.23 -23.07 -8.35
CA SER A 200 5.87 -23.53 -8.68
C SER A 200 4.83 -23.03 -7.67
N LEU A 201 5.25 -22.66 -6.46
CA LEU A 201 4.36 -22.07 -5.45
C LEU A 201 3.85 -20.68 -5.85
N LEU A 202 4.59 -19.96 -6.72
CA LEU A 202 4.21 -18.64 -7.21
C LEU A 202 3.02 -18.71 -8.18
N GLN A 203 2.80 -19.86 -8.83
CA GLN A 203 1.64 -20.09 -9.70
C GLN A 203 0.31 -19.88 -8.96
N ASN A 204 0.25 -20.17 -7.65
CA ASN A 204 -0.94 -19.93 -6.85
C ASN A 204 -1.34 -18.43 -6.85
N PHE A 205 -0.36 -17.52 -6.86
CA PHE A 205 -0.64 -16.09 -6.94
C PHE A 205 -1.13 -15.69 -8.34
N THR A 206 -0.58 -16.28 -9.39
CA THR A 206 -1.06 -16.10 -10.77
C THR A 206 -2.52 -16.52 -10.90
N ASP A 207 -2.88 -17.72 -10.42
CA ASP A 207 -4.24 -18.25 -10.51
C ASP A 207 -5.24 -17.38 -9.71
N LYS A 208 -4.88 -16.97 -8.50
CA LYS A 208 -5.71 -16.06 -7.68
C LYS A 208 -5.88 -14.68 -8.34
N LYS A 209 -4.83 -14.14 -8.94
CA LYS A 209 -4.86 -12.86 -9.67
C LYS A 209 -5.83 -12.93 -10.86
N GLU A 210 -5.80 -14.01 -11.64
CA GLU A 210 -6.72 -14.22 -12.75
C GLU A 210 -8.18 -14.34 -12.28
N ASN A 211 -8.40 -15.07 -11.18
CA ASN A 211 -9.71 -15.16 -10.55
C ASN A 211 -10.23 -13.78 -10.07
N LEU A 212 -9.37 -12.96 -9.45
CA LEU A 212 -9.71 -11.59 -9.06
C LEU A 212 -10.05 -10.72 -10.27
N GLU A 213 -9.34 -10.85 -11.38
CA GLU A 213 -9.66 -10.12 -12.60
C GLU A 213 -11.04 -10.52 -13.15
N GLY A 214 -11.38 -11.81 -13.10
CA GLY A 214 -12.71 -12.29 -13.43
C GLY A 214 -13.81 -11.72 -12.52
N LEU A 215 -13.54 -11.62 -11.20
CA LEU A 215 -14.46 -11.02 -10.24
C LEU A 215 -14.66 -9.52 -10.52
N ILE A 216 -13.58 -8.76 -10.74
CA ILE A 216 -13.62 -7.33 -11.09
C ILE A 216 -14.44 -7.11 -12.36
N LYS A 217 -14.15 -7.86 -13.43
CA LYS A 217 -14.92 -7.78 -14.69
C LYS A 217 -16.40 -8.04 -14.46
N THR A 218 -16.72 -9.02 -13.62
CA THR A 218 -18.13 -9.32 -13.31
C THR A 218 -18.78 -8.21 -12.48
N MET A 219 -18.09 -7.66 -11.46
CA MET A 219 -18.60 -6.55 -10.65
C MET A 219 -18.97 -5.33 -11.48
N LEU A 220 -18.13 -4.97 -12.47
CA LEU A 220 -18.38 -3.85 -13.39
C LEU A 220 -19.65 -4.04 -14.24
N THR A 221 -20.10 -5.27 -14.45
CA THR A 221 -21.33 -5.57 -15.21
C THR A 221 -22.58 -5.60 -14.35
N ILE A 222 -22.45 -5.58 -13.01
CA ILE A 222 -23.61 -5.61 -12.11
C ILE A 222 -24.28 -4.23 -12.14
N PRO A 223 -25.58 -4.14 -12.46
CA PRO A 223 -26.29 -2.88 -12.33
C PRO A 223 -26.39 -2.46 -10.85
N VAL A 224 -25.88 -1.28 -10.52
CA VAL A 224 -25.73 -0.76 -9.15
C VAL A 224 -26.83 0.28 -8.85
N PRO A 225 -27.66 0.07 -7.81
CA PRO A 225 -28.56 1.10 -7.31
C PRO A 225 -27.79 2.35 -6.88
N TYR A 226 -28.36 3.54 -7.11
CA TYR A 226 -27.65 4.80 -6.84
C TYR A 226 -27.14 4.90 -5.38
N SER A 227 -27.95 4.44 -4.42
CA SER A 227 -27.58 4.40 -3.00
C SER A 227 -26.44 3.42 -2.67
N ALA A 228 -26.19 2.43 -3.52
CA ALA A 228 -25.16 1.40 -3.31
C ALA A 228 -23.78 1.78 -3.88
N ILE A 229 -23.69 2.81 -4.73
CA ILE A 229 -22.47 3.22 -5.44
C ILE A 229 -21.22 3.33 -4.53
N PRO A 230 -21.24 4.08 -3.40
CA PRO A 230 -20.04 4.24 -2.58
C PRO A 230 -19.56 2.91 -1.99
N TYR A 231 -20.48 2.01 -1.61
CA TYR A 231 -20.16 0.70 -1.08
C TYR A 231 -19.60 -0.22 -2.16
N HIS A 232 -20.19 -0.19 -3.36
CA HIS A 232 -19.72 -0.96 -4.52
C HIS A 232 -18.28 -0.58 -4.90
N LEU A 233 -18.03 0.72 -5.07
CA LEU A 233 -16.70 1.23 -5.42
C LEU A 233 -15.67 0.91 -4.36
N LEU A 234 -16.03 1.00 -3.08
CA LEU A 234 -15.13 0.64 -1.99
C LEU A 234 -14.68 -0.82 -2.10
N ALA A 235 -15.61 -1.77 -2.31
CA ALA A 235 -15.23 -3.18 -2.46
C ALA A 235 -14.44 -3.43 -3.76
N LEU A 236 -14.90 -2.87 -4.88
CA LEU A 236 -14.26 -3.04 -6.19
C LEU A 236 -12.80 -2.56 -6.17
N ASN A 237 -12.54 -1.40 -5.58
CA ASN A 237 -11.20 -0.84 -5.47
C ASN A 237 -10.32 -1.62 -4.48
N ARG A 238 -10.89 -2.20 -3.41
CA ARG A 238 -10.13 -3.09 -2.50
C ARG A 238 -9.72 -4.39 -3.18
N ILE A 239 -10.59 -4.98 -3.98
CA ILE A 239 -10.30 -6.18 -4.80
C ILE A 239 -9.22 -5.85 -5.85
N SER A 240 -9.30 -4.67 -6.48
CA SER A 240 -8.29 -4.19 -7.42
C SER A 240 -6.90 -4.03 -6.77
N GLU A 241 -6.85 -3.39 -5.60
CA GLU A 241 -5.61 -3.25 -4.81
C GLU A 241 -5.05 -4.62 -4.38
N TYR A 242 -5.92 -5.55 -3.95
CA TYR A 242 -5.52 -6.91 -3.60
C TYR A 242 -4.91 -7.66 -4.79
N LYS A 243 -5.47 -7.48 -6.00
CA LYS A 243 -4.90 -8.02 -7.23
C LYS A 243 -3.45 -7.53 -7.44
N THR A 244 -3.21 -6.23 -7.28
CA THR A 244 -1.85 -5.65 -7.38
C THR A 244 -0.91 -6.18 -6.30
N ILE A 245 -1.40 -6.50 -5.10
CA ILE A 245 -0.60 -7.13 -4.05
C ILE A 245 -0.17 -8.53 -4.47
N LEU A 246 -1.08 -9.34 -5.03
CA LEU A 246 -0.73 -10.68 -5.51
C LEU A 246 0.27 -10.64 -6.68
N GLU A 247 0.18 -9.65 -7.57
CA GLU A 247 1.23 -9.42 -8.58
C GLU A 247 2.61 -9.18 -7.94
N GLY A 248 2.66 -8.46 -6.82
CA GLY A 248 3.91 -8.25 -6.09
C GLY A 248 4.48 -9.55 -5.51
N PHE A 249 3.63 -10.42 -4.97
CA PHE A 249 4.03 -11.74 -4.46
C PHE A 249 4.43 -12.72 -5.56
N GLU A 250 3.75 -12.71 -6.70
CA GLU A 250 4.12 -13.50 -7.88
C GLU A 250 5.55 -13.18 -8.35
N THR A 251 5.97 -11.92 -8.22
CA THR A 251 7.30 -11.46 -8.67
C THR A 251 8.40 -11.51 -7.61
N THR A 252 8.23 -12.20 -6.47
CA THR A 252 9.22 -12.17 -5.39
C THR A 252 10.63 -12.66 -5.80
N ASP A 253 10.73 -13.56 -6.77
CA ASP A 253 12.00 -14.11 -7.28
C ASP A 253 12.83 -13.08 -8.07
N SER A 254 12.15 -12.18 -8.76
CA SER A 254 12.69 -11.30 -9.79
C SER A 254 12.60 -9.83 -9.40
N ASP A 255 11.70 -9.49 -8.47
CA ASP A 255 11.45 -8.17 -7.93
C ASP A 255 11.14 -8.20 -6.41
N PRO A 256 12.12 -8.60 -5.57
CA PRO A 256 11.94 -8.72 -4.11
C PRO A 256 11.54 -7.41 -3.40
N VAL A 257 11.96 -6.24 -3.91
CA VAL A 257 11.54 -4.94 -3.37
C VAL A 257 10.05 -4.72 -3.61
N ARG A 258 9.53 -5.01 -4.81
CA ARG A 258 8.08 -4.95 -5.09
C ARG A 258 7.31 -5.89 -4.19
N SER A 259 7.79 -7.12 -4.00
CA SER A 259 7.18 -8.09 -3.08
C SER A 259 7.15 -7.59 -1.63
N THR A 260 8.23 -6.95 -1.16
CA THR A 260 8.28 -6.36 0.18
C THR A 260 7.27 -5.23 0.36
N ILE A 261 7.11 -4.38 -0.66
CA ILE A 261 6.08 -3.32 -0.64
C ILE A 261 4.69 -3.93 -0.61
N ALA A 262 4.42 -4.94 -1.46
CA ALA A 262 3.15 -5.65 -1.49
C ALA A 262 2.82 -6.31 -0.14
N PHE A 263 3.82 -6.89 0.54
CA PHE A 263 3.66 -7.47 1.87
C PHE A 263 3.21 -6.44 2.90
N ASN A 264 3.79 -5.24 2.89
CA ASN A 264 3.39 -4.15 3.78
C ASN A 264 1.96 -3.65 3.50
N MET A 265 1.49 -3.78 2.26
CA MET A 265 0.13 -3.39 1.86
C MET A 265 -0.91 -4.48 2.16
N TYR A 266 -0.49 -5.74 2.26
CA TYR A 266 -1.35 -6.91 2.41
C TYR A 266 -2.33 -6.79 3.58
N TYR A 267 -1.84 -6.69 4.82
CA TYR A 267 -2.71 -6.70 5.99
C TYR A 267 -3.71 -5.52 6.04
N PRO A 268 -3.29 -4.26 5.80
CA PRO A 268 -4.22 -3.14 5.69
C PRO A 268 -5.28 -3.35 4.60
N ASN A 269 -4.89 -3.88 3.43
CA ASN A 269 -5.82 -4.14 2.34
C ASN A 269 -6.83 -5.26 2.69
N ILE A 270 -6.39 -6.38 3.25
CA ILE A 270 -7.27 -7.47 3.70
C ILE A 270 -8.28 -6.96 4.74
N LYS A 271 -7.83 -6.18 5.74
CA LYS A 271 -8.72 -5.53 6.69
C LYS A 271 -9.71 -4.59 5.99
N GLY A 272 -9.23 -3.84 5.00
CA GLY A 272 -10.05 -2.96 4.17
C GLY A 272 -11.11 -3.70 3.33
N LEU A 273 -10.78 -4.89 2.84
CA LEU A 273 -11.70 -5.76 2.10
C LEU A 273 -12.83 -6.25 3.01
N PHE A 274 -12.50 -6.78 4.19
CA PHE A 274 -13.53 -7.18 5.17
C PHE A 274 -14.38 -6.00 5.64
N PHE A 275 -13.76 -4.84 5.84
CA PHE A 275 -14.49 -3.61 6.14
C PHE A 275 -15.45 -3.22 5.01
N ALA A 276 -15.05 -3.33 3.74
CA ALA A 276 -15.93 -3.06 2.60
C ALA A 276 -17.13 -4.01 2.56
N LEU A 277 -16.92 -5.31 2.81
CA LEU A 277 -17.99 -6.32 2.87
C LEU A 277 -18.95 -6.06 4.04
N ASN A 278 -18.44 -5.67 5.20
CA ASN A 278 -19.27 -5.28 6.34
C ASN A 278 -20.10 -4.03 6.04
N ASN A 279 -19.51 -3.02 5.38
CA ASN A 279 -20.26 -1.83 4.98
C ASN A 279 -21.37 -2.17 3.97
N MET A 280 -21.14 -3.12 3.06
CA MET A 280 -22.19 -3.61 2.15
C MET A 280 -23.33 -4.30 2.91
N ARG A 281 -23.01 -5.12 3.91
CA ARG A 281 -24.03 -5.71 4.79
C ARG A 281 -24.82 -4.60 5.49
N ASP A 282 -24.13 -3.65 6.11
CA ASP A 282 -24.76 -2.60 6.90
C ASP A 282 -25.64 -1.72 6.01
N TYR A 283 -25.23 -1.46 4.77
CA TYR A 283 -26.06 -0.85 3.73
C TYR A 283 -27.38 -1.61 3.54
N PHE A 284 -27.35 -2.93 3.28
CA PHE A 284 -28.58 -3.70 3.10
C PHE A 284 -29.47 -3.70 4.34
N ASN A 285 -28.88 -3.71 5.53
CA ASN A 285 -29.62 -3.64 6.79
C ASN A 285 -30.32 -2.28 6.97
N ILE A 286 -29.62 -1.17 6.73
CA ILE A 286 -30.16 0.20 6.81
C ILE A 286 -31.29 0.40 5.79
N GLU A 287 -31.11 -0.15 4.58
CA GLU A 287 -32.11 -0.10 3.51
C GLU A 287 -33.26 -1.12 3.69
N ASN A 288 -33.29 -1.86 4.81
CA ASN A 288 -34.28 -2.88 5.14
C ASN A 288 -34.45 -3.96 4.04
N VAL A 289 -33.36 -4.34 3.38
CA VAL A 289 -33.34 -5.38 2.35
C VAL A 289 -33.15 -6.73 3.01
N ILE A 290 -34.20 -7.56 2.98
CA ILE A 290 -34.19 -8.89 3.61
C ILE A 290 -33.96 -9.98 2.55
N PHE A 291 -32.94 -10.79 2.77
CA PHE A 291 -32.62 -11.97 1.96
C PHE A 291 -33.11 -13.25 2.67
N LYS A 292 -33.71 -14.16 1.90
CA LYS A 292 -34.09 -15.51 2.36
C LYS A 292 -32.87 -16.43 2.25
N GLU A 293 -32.83 -17.50 3.04
CA GLU A 293 -31.73 -18.50 3.02
C GLU A 293 -31.46 -19.09 1.63
N SER A 294 -32.49 -19.25 0.80
CA SER A 294 -32.36 -19.74 -0.57
C SER A 294 -31.71 -18.75 -1.54
N GLU A 295 -31.55 -17.49 -1.14
CA GLU A 295 -31.04 -16.41 -1.99
C GLU A 295 -29.54 -16.23 -1.83
N ALA A 296 -28.84 -15.90 -2.92
CA ALA A 296 -27.39 -15.73 -2.87
C ALA A 296 -26.96 -14.58 -1.95
N GLY A 297 -27.77 -13.52 -1.84
CA GLY A 297 -27.52 -12.37 -0.96
C GLY A 297 -27.69 -12.67 0.53
N TYR A 298 -28.16 -13.86 0.91
CA TYR A 298 -28.28 -14.26 2.32
C TYR A 298 -26.96 -14.16 3.11
N VAL A 299 -25.83 -14.24 2.40
CA VAL A 299 -24.48 -14.01 2.96
C VAL A 299 -24.34 -12.67 3.69
N PHE A 300 -25.13 -11.65 3.32
CA PHE A 300 -25.15 -10.37 4.02
C PHE A 300 -25.97 -10.41 5.30
N THR A 301 -26.92 -11.34 5.44
CA THR A 301 -27.75 -11.48 6.64
C THR A 301 -27.10 -12.39 7.70
N SER A 302 -26.52 -13.53 7.28
CA SER A 302 -25.91 -14.50 8.21
C SER A 302 -24.54 -14.07 8.75
N GLY A 303 -23.88 -13.11 8.09
CA GLY A 303 -22.46 -12.81 8.31
C GLY A 303 -21.53 -13.84 7.65
N TYR A 304 -20.23 -13.52 7.64
CA TYR A 304 -19.17 -14.39 7.12
C TYR A 304 -18.38 -14.99 8.28
N THR A 305 -18.21 -16.31 8.26
CA THR A 305 -17.16 -17.01 9.02
C THR A 305 -16.11 -17.49 8.03
N ILE A 306 -14.90 -16.95 8.13
CA ILE A 306 -13.73 -17.53 7.45
C ILE A 306 -13.34 -18.73 8.31
N GLN A 307 -13.32 -19.92 7.72
CA GLN A 307 -12.71 -21.09 8.37
C GLN A 307 -11.19 -20.96 8.35
#